data_AF-A0A895XX86-F1
#
_entry.id   AF-A0A895XX86-F1
#
_cell.length_a   1.000
_cell.length_b   1.000
_cell.length_c   1.000
_cell.angle_alpha   90.00
_cell.angle_beta   90.00
_cell.angle_gamma   90.00
#
_symmetry.space_group_name_H-M   'P 1'
#
loop_
_entity.id
_entity.type
_entity.pdbx_description
1 polymer ?
#
loop_
_entity_poly.entity_id
_entity_poly.type
_entity_poly.pdbx_seq_one_letter_code
_entity_poly.pdbx_strand_id
1 'polypeptide(L)'
;MNKPVVLGQFQLEHRTIEVTGREGNTVWLMRIYPDPPMALGCVVELDTDTPRLRLYRAEWPEQLRQEAKQQAATIWKNTHNIHSDAT
;
A
#
# COMPACT_ATOMS: atom_id res chain seq x y z
N MET A 1 -3.89 13.19 -17.15
CA MET A 1 -3.16 12.16 -16.36
C MET A 1 -3.59 12.32 -14.91
N ASN A 2 -4.43 11.43 -14.39
CA ASN A 2 -4.82 11.48 -12.97
C ASN A 2 -3.60 11.09 -12.12
N LYS A 3 -3.23 11.98 -11.19
CA LYS A 3 -2.14 11.75 -10.24
C LYS A 3 -2.56 10.63 -9.27
N PRO A 4 -1.63 9.78 -8.82
CA PRO A 4 -1.90 8.87 -7.70
C PRO A 4 -2.44 9.67 -6.50
N VAL A 5 -3.47 9.14 -5.85
CA VAL A 5 -4.09 9.74 -4.67
C VAL A 5 -3.54 9.02 -3.43
N VAL A 6 -3.26 9.76 -2.36
CA VAL A 6 -2.90 9.16 -1.07
C VAL A 6 -4.15 8.50 -0.49
N LEU A 7 -4.08 7.19 -0.27
CA LEU A 7 -5.18 6.42 0.32
C LEU A 7 -5.08 6.36 1.84
N GLY A 8 -3.84 6.41 2.36
CA GLY A 8 -3.57 6.34 3.79
C GLY A 8 -2.11 6.07 4.09
N GLN A 9 -1.81 5.85 5.36
CA GLN A 9 -0.45 5.59 5.85
C GLN A 9 -0.50 4.54 6.96
N PHE A 10 0.58 3.78 7.14
CA PHE A 10 0.74 2.84 8.26
C PHE A 10 2.18 2.83 8.78
N GLN A 11 2.34 2.41 10.04
CA GLN A 11 3.67 2.16 10.61
C GLN A 11 4.11 0.74 10.29
N LEU A 12 5.38 0.59 9.92
CA LEU A 12 6.05 -0.70 9.77
C LEU A 12 7.41 -0.61 10.45
N GLU A 13 7.53 -1.21 11.62
CA GLU A 13 8.65 -0.99 12.54
C GLU A 13 8.83 0.52 12.86
N HIS A 14 10.00 1.09 12.57
CA HIS A 14 10.36 2.50 12.76
C HIS A 14 10.05 3.37 11.54
N ARG A 15 9.30 2.83 10.55
CA ARG A 15 9.05 3.49 9.27
C ARG A 15 7.59 3.87 9.13
N THR A 16 7.34 5.07 8.61
CA THR A 16 6.01 5.45 8.14
C THR A 16 5.93 5.20 6.64
N ILE A 17 4.97 4.36 6.24
CA ILE A 17 4.71 3.98 4.86
C ILE A 17 3.44 4.66 4.39
N GLU A 18 3.56 5.49 3.36
CA GLU A 18 2.43 6.04 2.62
C GLU A 18 1.98 5.07 1.54
N VAL A 19 0.66 4.90 1.45
CA VAL A 19 -0.01 4.09 0.44
C VAL A 19 -0.69 5.05 -0.52
N THR A 20 -0.27 5.00 -1.77
CA THR A 20 -0.92 5.74 -2.85
C THR A 20 -1.59 4.77 -3.81
N GLY A 21 -2.70 5.18 -4.41
CA GLY A 21 -3.46 4.36 -5.33
C GLY A 21 -3.99 5.18 -6.50
N ARG A 22 -4.47 4.45 -7.49
CA ARG A 22 -5.26 4.96 -8.62
C ARG A 22 -6.46 4.02 -8.77
N GLU A 23 -7.40 4.37 -9.64
CA GLU A 23 -8.39 3.43 -10.17
C GLU A 23 -7.75 2.06 -10.46
N GLY A 24 -8.25 1.02 -9.78
CA GLY A 24 -7.78 -0.37 -9.91
C GLY A 24 -7.39 -1.04 -8.59
N ASN A 25 -6.77 -2.20 -8.71
CA ASN A 25 -6.44 -3.13 -7.62
C ASN A 25 -4.94 -3.11 -7.24
N THR A 26 -4.27 -1.98 -7.47
CA THR A 26 -2.84 -1.80 -7.20
C THR A 26 -2.60 -0.55 -6.36
N VAL A 27 -1.74 -0.68 -5.35
CA VAL A 27 -1.25 0.44 -4.54
C VAL A 27 0.26 0.46 -4.47
N TRP A 28 0.83 1.65 -4.40
CA TRP A 28 2.27 1.88 -4.26
C TRP A 28 2.62 2.23 -2.82
N LEU A 29 3.76 1.70 -2.38
CA LEU A 29 4.29 1.89 -1.04
C LEU A 29 5.49 2.84 -1.11
N MET A 30 5.41 3.94 -0.37
CA MET A 30 6.50 4.90 -0.22
C MET A 30 6.83 5.04 1.26
N ARG A 31 8.09 4.79 1.65
CA ARG A 31 8.55 5.21 2.97
C ARG A 31 8.64 6.73 2.95
N ILE A 32 7.92 7.41 3.83
CA ILE A 32 7.98 8.86 4.00
C ILE A 32 8.72 9.28 5.27
N TYR A 33 8.91 8.34 6.20
CA TYR A 33 9.76 8.53 7.38
C TYR A 33 10.48 7.22 7.74
N PRO A 34 11.74 7.25 8.20
CA PRO A 34 12.61 8.44 8.24
C PRO A 34 12.99 8.92 6.83
N ASP A 35 13.36 10.19 6.76
CA ASP A 35 13.88 10.81 5.54
C ASP A 35 15.19 10.17 5.07
N PRO A 36 15.49 10.20 3.75
CA PRO A 36 14.65 10.75 2.69
C PRO A 36 13.50 9.81 2.29
N PRO A 37 12.42 10.33 1.67
CA PRO A 37 11.37 9.48 1.12
C PRO A 37 11.90 8.50 0.09
N MET A 38 11.36 7.28 0.08
CA MET A 38 11.83 6.20 -0.78
C MET A 38 10.68 5.34 -1.28
N ALA A 39 10.58 5.18 -2.60
CA ALA A 39 9.69 4.20 -3.21
C ALA A 39 10.15 2.78 -2.85
N LEU A 40 9.27 2.02 -2.21
CA LEU A 40 9.57 0.67 -1.73
C LEU A 40 9.11 -0.40 -2.70
N GLY A 41 7.96 -0.19 -3.34
CA GLY A 41 7.33 -1.18 -4.20
C GLY A 41 5.83 -0.96 -4.35
N CYS A 42 5.12 -2.04 -4.63
CA CYS A 42 3.66 -2.04 -4.75
C CYS A 42 3.03 -3.35 -4.24
N VAL A 43 1.75 -3.28 -3.91
CA VAL A 43 0.89 -4.44 -3.73
C VAL A 43 -0.13 -4.46 -4.86
N VAL A 44 -0.22 -5.59 -5.56
CA VAL A 44 -1.11 -5.81 -6.71
C VAL A 44 -2.14 -6.89 -6.40
N GLU A 45 -3.14 -7.03 -7.26
CA GLU A 45 -4.16 -8.09 -7.18
C GLU A 45 -4.96 -8.00 -5.85
N LEU A 46 -5.23 -6.78 -5.37
CA LEU A 46 -5.89 -6.49 -4.08
C LEU A 46 -7.37 -6.89 -4.02
N ASP A 47 -7.97 -7.13 -5.18
CA ASP A 47 -9.31 -7.68 -5.38
C ASP A 47 -9.35 -9.22 -5.32
N THR A 48 -8.21 -9.87 -5.10
CA THR A 48 -8.09 -11.33 -4.97
C THR A 48 -7.80 -11.76 -3.52
N ASP A 49 -8.00 -13.05 -3.24
CA ASP A 49 -7.66 -13.63 -1.92
C ASP A 49 -6.15 -13.70 -1.66
N THR A 50 -5.32 -13.59 -2.70
CA THR A 50 -3.86 -13.70 -2.60
C THR A 50 -3.14 -12.48 -3.18
N PRO A 51 -3.24 -11.29 -2.55
CA PRO A 51 -2.51 -10.12 -3.02
C PRO A 51 -1.00 -10.35 -3.03
N ARG A 52 -0.30 -9.69 -3.95
CA ARG A 52 1.14 -9.90 -4.16
C ARG A 52 1.93 -8.63 -3.86
N LEU A 53 2.90 -8.74 -2.96
CA LEU A 53 3.86 -7.68 -2.66
C LEU A 53 5.07 -7.78 -3.58
N ARG A 54 5.37 -6.68 -4.29
CA ARG A 54 6.55 -6.53 -5.16
C ARG A 54 7.42 -5.40 -4.62
N LEU A 55 8.62 -5.71 -4.13
CA LEU A 55 9.57 -4.73 -3.60
C LEU A 55 10.65 -4.42 -4.64
N TYR A 56 11.05 -3.16 -4.77
CA TYR A 56 12.08 -2.76 -5.75
C TYR A 56 13.49 -3.02 -5.26
N ARG A 57 13.76 -2.73 -3.98
CA ARG A 57 15.12 -2.78 -3.41
C ARG A 57 15.16 -3.26 -1.96
N ALA A 58 14.00 -3.37 -1.31
CA ALA A 58 13.93 -3.72 0.09
C ALA A 58 13.91 -5.23 0.26
N GLU A 59 14.89 -5.76 0.97
CA GLU A 59 14.83 -7.11 1.52
C GLU A 59 14.13 -7.04 2.87
N TRP A 60 12.83 -7.31 2.86
CA TRP A 60 12.05 -7.46 4.09
C TRP A 60 11.95 -8.93 4.47
N PRO A 61 12.15 -9.28 5.76
CA PRO A 61 11.78 -10.58 6.28
C PRO A 61 10.31 -10.88 5.99
N GLU A 62 9.98 -12.17 5.88
CA GLU A 62 8.64 -12.62 5.50
C GLU A 62 7.53 -12.02 6.38
N GLN A 63 7.78 -11.90 7.69
CA GLN A 63 6.84 -11.28 8.63
C GLN A 63 6.46 -9.84 8.23
N LEU A 64 7.46 -9.00 7.92
CA LEU A 64 7.22 -7.62 7.50
C LEU A 64 6.54 -7.55 6.13
N ARG A 65 6.81 -8.51 5.23
CA ARG A 65 6.14 -8.60 3.93
C ARG A 65 4.65 -8.86 4.11
N GLN A 66 4.30 -9.78 5.01
CA GLN A 66 2.90 -10.11 5.30
C GLN A 66 2.18 -8.95 5.98
N GLU A 67 2.81 -8.32 6.96
CA GLU A 67 2.25 -7.15 7.65
C GLU A 67 2.00 -6.00 6.67
N ALA A 68 2.99 -5.63 5.86
CA ALA A 68 2.85 -4.55 4.88
C ALA A 68 1.75 -4.85 3.85
N LYS A 69 1.64 -6.10 3.39
CA LYS A 69 0.57 -6.52 2.49
C LYS A 69 -0.81 -6.40 3.15
N GLN A 70 -0.95 -6.85 4.39
CA GLN A 70 -2.22 -6.81 5.13
C GLN A 70 -2.67 -5.36 5.39
N GLN A 71 -1.76 -4.49 5.81
CA GLN A 71 -2.03 -3.07 6.04
C GLN A 71 -2.43 -2.35 4.75
N ALA A 72 -1.66 -2.56 3.67
CA ALA A 72 -1.97 -1.97 2.36
C ALA A 72 -3.34 -2.42 1.83
N ALA A 73 -3.67 -3.71 1.98
CA ALA A 73 -4.97 -4.24 1.58
C ALA A 73 -6.12 -3.66 2.41
N THR A 74 -5.94 -3.50 3.71
CA THR A 74 -6.93 -2.88 4.61
C THR A 74 -7.20 -1.43 4.20
N ILE A 75 -6.15 -0.65 3.96
CA ILE A 75 -6.26 0.74 3.50
C ILE A 75 -7.03 0.80 2.16
N TRP A 76 -6.62 -0.01 1.18
CA TRP A 76 -7.27 -0.03 -0.13
C TRP A 76 -8.76 -0.39 -0.05
N LYS A 77 -9.12 -1.45 0.71
CA LYS A 77 -10.51 -1.88 0.91
C LYS A 77 -11.35 -0.80 1.57
N ASN A 78 -10.82 -0.13 2.60
CA ASN A 78 -11.54 0.93 3.28
C ASN A 78 -11.83 2.11 2.35
N THR A 79 -10.88 2.52 1.50
CA THR A 79 -11.13 3.58 0.52
C THR A 79 -12.16 3.18 -0.55
N HIS A 80 -12.14 1.93 -1.01
CA HIS A 80 -13.06 1.44 -2.03
C HIS A 80 -14.47 1.19 -1.50
N ASN A 81 -14.62 0.68 -0.27
CA ASN A 81 -15.93 0.50 0.36
C ASN A 81 -16.64 1.84 0.57
N ILE A 82 -15.90 2.91 0.88
CA ILE A 82 -16.46 4.27 0.98
C ILE A 82 -17.09 4.74 -0.36
N HIS A 83 -16.62 4.23 -1.50
CA HIS A 83 -17.17 4.58 -2.82
C HIS A 83 -18.34 3.67 -3.26
N SER A 84 -18.55 2.53 -2.59
CA SER A 84 -19.64 1.60 -2.89
C SER A 84 -20.94 1.91 -2.15
N ASP A 85 -20.86 2.56 -0.98
CA ASP A 85 -22.03 2.90 -0.14
C ASP A 85 -22.72 4.23 -0.53
N ALA A 86 -22.33 4.85 -1.65
CA ALA A 86 -22.87 6.12 -2.13
C ALA A 86 -23.93 5.99 -3.24
N THR A 87 -24.62 4.83 -3.37
CA THR A 87 -25.64 4.59 -4.41
C THR A 87 -26.98 4.17 -3.83
#